data_AF-A0A086ATX6-F1
#
_entry.id   AF-A0A086ATX6-F1
#
_cell.length_a   1.000
_cell.length_b   1.000
_cell.length_c   1.000
_cell.angle_alpha   90.00
_cell.angle_beta   90.00
_cell.angle_gamma   90.00
#
_symmetry.space_group_name_H-M   'P 1'
#
loop_
_entity.id
_entity.type
_entity.pdbx_description
1 polymer ?
#
loop_
_entity_poly.entity_id
_entity_poly.type
_entity_poly.pdbx_seq_one_letter_code
_entity_poly.pdbx_strand_id
1 'polypeptide(L)'
;MEITKRLLFLDDIRYPIEAYHYTKQDIFLRKDWHIVRNYEQFVNRIMEKGLPEFISFDHDLADVHYLKPNAEEYTEKTGYDCAKWLVEYCMDNYLDLPKFYCHSMNPVGKKNILSLLENFKQL
;
A
#
# COMPACT_ATOMS: atom_id res chain seq x y z
N MET A 1 22.89 -12.32 6.21
CA MET A 1 22.01 -11.99 5.07
C MET A 1 21.85 -10.49 5.05
N GLU A 2 22.28 -9.81 3.99
CA GLU A 2 21.87 -8.42 3.80
C GLU A 2 20.34 -8.40 3.70
N ILE A 3 19.70 -7.73 4.65
CA ILE A 3 18.29 -7.39 4.52
C ILE A 3 18.26 -6.31 3.45
N THR A 4 18.15 -6.70 2.18
CA THR A 4 17.83 -5.79 1.09
C THR A 4 16.63 -4.98 1.55
N LYS A 5 16.81 -3.69 1.78
CA LYS A 5 15.73 -2.80 2.20
C LYS A 5 14.71 -2.72 1.07
N ARG A 6 13.54 -3.35 1.27
CA ARG A 6 12.54 -3.59 0.21
C ARG A 6 11.62 -2.37 0.10
N LEU A 7 11.24 -2.00 -1.12
CA LEU A 7 10.17 -1.02 -1.35
C LEU A 7 8.90 -1.75 -1.82
N LEU A 8 7.74 -1.30 -1.37
CA LEU A 8 6.45 -1.91 -1.72
C LEU A 8 5.51 -0.88 -2.37
N PHE A 9 5.10 -1.15 -3.60
CA PHE A 9 4.23 -0.30 -4.39
C PHE A 9 2.86 -0.96 -4.51
N LEU A 10 1.84 -0.38 -3.87
CA LEU A 10 0.46 -0.85 -3.95
C LEU A 10 -0.29 -0.04 -5.00
N ASP A 11 -0.59 -0.67 -6.12
CA ASP A 11 -1.35 -0.09 -7.24
C ASP A 11 -1.80 -1.22 -8.17
N ASP A 12 -3.06 -1.23 -8.55
CA ASP A 12 -3.66 -2.26 -9.40
C ASP A 12 -3.27 -2.12 -10.89
N ILE A 13 -2.99 -0.90 -11.35
CA ILE A 13 -2.77 -0.58 -12.77
C ILE A 13 -1.33 -0.14 -13.03
N ARG A 14 -0.85 0.87 -12.29
CA ARG A 14 0.35 1.63 -12.61
C ARG A 14 1.62 0.95 -12.12
N TYR A 15 2.74 1.37 -12.68
CA TYR A 15 4.09 1.06 -12.24
C TYR A 15 4.74 2.30 -11.59
N PRO A 16 5.78 2.13 -10.75
CA PRO A 16 6.45 3.26 -10.08
C PRO A 16 6.87 4.39 -11.04
N ILE A 17 7.40 4.07 -12.22
CA ILE A 17 7.82 5.08 -13.20
C ILE A 17 6.66 5.97 -13.67
N GLU A 18 5.43 5.46 -13.69
CA GLU A 18 4.25 6.25 -14.03
C GLU A 18 3.89 7.20 -12.88
N ALA A 19 3.99 6.74 -11.63
CA ALA A 19 3.86 7.59 -10.45
C ALA A 19 4.88 8.73 -10.44
N TYR A 20 6.11 8.49 -10.88
CA TYR A 20 7.13 9.54 -11.03
C TYR A 20 6.66 10.67 -11.94
N HIS A 21 5.99 10.37 -13.06
CA HIS A 21 5.64 11.39 -14.05
C HIS A 21 4.78 12.54 -13.49
N TYR A 22 3.90 12.26 -12.52
CA TYR A 22 3.04 13.28 -11.92
C TYR A 22 3.41 13.64 -10.47
N THR A 23 4.09 12.77 -9.72
CA THR A 23 4.54 13.09 -8.36
C THR A 23 5.89 13.81 -8.31
N LYS A 24 6.75 13.59 -9.32
CA LYS A 24 8.14 14.05 -9.39
C LYS A 24 8.99 13.62 -8.18
N GLN A 25 8.63 12.51 -7.52
CA GLN A 25 9.39 11.96 -6.39
C GLN A 25 10.44 10.96 -6.89
N ASP A 26 11.72 11.26 -6.73
CA ASP A 26 12.83 10.44 -7.25
C ASP A 26 12.87 9.00 -6.72
N ILE A 27 12.24 8.73 -5.57
CA ILE A 27 12.11 7.37 -5.03
C ILE A 27 11.44 6.40 -6.02
N PHE A 28 10.55 6.90 -6.87
CA PHE A 28 9.88 6.11 -7.90
C PHE A 28 10.78 5.73 -9.09
N LEU A 29 11.98 6.31 -9.19
CA LEU A 29 13.00 5.92 -10.19
C LEU A 29 13.83 4.72 -9.73
N ARG A 30 13.73 4.32 -8.45
CA ARG A 30 14.40 3.12 -7.94
C ARG A 30 13.85 1.86 -8.63
N LYS A 31 14.71 0.84 -8.79
CA LYS A 31 14.37 -0.39 -9.51
C LYS A 31 13.93 -1.55 -8.60
N ASP A 32 14.03 -1.38 -7.29
CA ASP A 32 13.80 -2.43 -6.28
C ASP A 32 12.39 -2.39 -5.65
N TRP A 33 11.45 -1.74 -6.32
CA TRP A 33 10.02 -1.82 -5.98
C TRP A 33 9.49 -3.23 -6.23
N HIS A 34 8.87 -3.80 -5.21
CA HIS A 34 7.96 -4.91 -5.37
C HIS A 34 6.54 -4.36 -5.51
N ILE A 35 5.83 -4.79 -6.55
CA ILE A 35 4.49 -4.30 -6.84
C ILE A 35 3.47 -5.32 -6.34
N VAL A 36 2.47 -4.86 -5.62
CA VAL A 36 1.30 -5.63 -5.19
C VAL A 36 0.05 -4.96 -5.77
N ARG A 37 -0.86 -5.78 -6.30
CA ARG A 37 -1.98 -5.30 -7.14
C ARG A 37 -3.30 -5.18 -6.39
N ASN A 38 -3.42 -5.77 -5.22
CA ASN A 38 -4.63 -5.74 -4.41
C ASN A 38 -4.34 -5.98 -2.92
N TYR A 39 -5.39 -5.94 -2.11
CA TYR A 39 -5.31 -6.12 -0.66
C TYR A 39 -4.67 -7.46 -0.26
N GLU A 40 -5.08 -8.56 -0.89
CA GLU A 40 -4.54 -9.89 -0.55
C GLU A 40 -3.04 -9.98 -0.82
N GLN A 41 -2.57 -9.48 -1.97
CA GLN A 41 -1.14 -9.44 -2.28
C GLN A 41 -0.37 -8.54 -1.31
N PHE A 42 -0.95 -7.42 -0.89
CA PHE A 42 -0.34 -6.53 0.10
C PHE A 42 -0.11 -7.23 1.45
N VAL A 43 -1.17 -7.84 1.99
CA VAL A 43 -1.12 -8.59 3.26
C VAL A 43 -0.14 -9.74 3.17
N ASN A 44 -0.29 -10.61 2.16
CA ASN A 44 0.56 -11.79 1.99
C ASN A 44 2.03 -11.40 1.85
N ARG A 45 2.32 -10.32 1.11
CA ARG A 45 3.69 -9.86 0.95
C ARG A 45 4.33 -9.46 2.27
N ILE A 46 3.61 -8.72 3.12
CA ILE A 46 4.12 -8.29 4.42
C ILE A 46 4.24 -9.49 5.37
N MET A 47 3.27 -10.40 5.38
CA MET A 47 3.32 -11.62 6.19
C MET A 47 4.50 -12.53 5.83
N GLU A 48 4.81 -12.70 4.54
CA GLU A 48 5.91 -13.56 4.09
C GLU A 48 7.29 -12.93 4.22
N LYS A 49 7.39 -11.61 4.02
CA LYS A 49 8.68 -10.91 3.83
C LYS A 49 9.00 -9.92 4.93
N GLY A 50 8.09 -9.69 5.86
CA GLY A 50 8.17 -8.65 6.88
C GLY A 50 7.91 -7.25 6.31
N LEU A 51 7.97 -6.25 7.19
CA LEU A 51 7.78 -4.85 6.82
C LEU A 51 8.87 -4.37 5.84
N PRO A 52 8.49 -3.66 4.75
CA PRO A 52 9.44 -3.01 3.85
C PRO A 52 10.06 -1.76 4.49
N GLU A 53 11.10 -1.19 3.88
CA GLU A 53 11.63 0.12 4.28
C GLU A 53 10.66 1.25 3.91
N PHE A 54 9.98 1.11 2.77
CA PHE A 54 9.09 2.12 2.24
C PHE A 54 7.85 1.50 1.58
N ILE A 55 6.69 2.10 1.78
CA ILE A 55 5.45 1.75 1.10
C ILE A 55 4.89 2.95 0.36
N SER A 56 4.44 2.77 -0.88
CA SER A 56 3.59 3.75 -1.54
C SER A 56 2.22 3.19 -1.91
N PHE A 57 1.18 3.94 -1.55
CA PHE A 57 -0.21 3.54 -1.70
C PHE A 57 -0.92 4.29 -2.83
N ASP A 58 -1.57 3.56 -3.73
CA ASP A 58 -2.80 4.03 -4.37
C ASP A 58 -4.00 3.78 -3.46
N HIS A 59 -5.02 4.61 -3.57
CA HIS A 59 -6.28 4.45 -2.86
C HIS A 59 -7.24 3.54 -3.61
N ASP A 60 -7.44 3.80 -4.89
CA ASP A 60 -8.38 3.06 -5.71
C ASP A 60 -7.70 1.75 -6.11
N LEU A 61 -8.29 0.63 -5.71
CA LEU A 61 -7.86 -0.71 -6.14
C LEU A 61 -9.08 -1.30 -6.82
N ALA A 62 -9.04 -1.46 -8.14
CA ALA A 62 -10.06 -2.21 -8.85
C ALA A 62 -9.78 -3.70 -8.61
N ASP A 63 -10.45 -4.31 -7.65
CA ASP A 63 -10.33 -5.75 -7.49
C ASP A 63 -11.00 -6.39 -8.70
N VAL A 64 -10.23 -7.25 -9.38
CA VAL A 64 -10.52 -7.77 -10.71
C VAL A 64 -11.97 -8.23 -10.78
N HIS A 65 -12.69 -7.76 -11.81
CA HIS A 65 -14.02 -8.18 -12.24
C HIS A 65 -14.12 -9.70 -12.51
N TYR A 66 -13.94 -10.54 -11.50
CA TYR A 66 -14.41 -11.90 -11.46
C TYR A 66 -15.59 -11.93 -10.50
N LEU A 67 -16.70 -11.39 -11.00
CA LEU A 67 -18.02 -11.61 -10.45
C LEU A 67 -18.20 -13.12 -10.26
N LYS A 68 -18.00 -13.60 -9.03
CA LYS A 68 -18.68 -14.83 -8.60
C LYS A 68 -20.17 -14.48 -8.66
N PRO A 69 -20.99 -15.16 -9.48
CA PRO A 69 -22.40 -14.80 -9.67
C PRO A 69 -23.23 -14.81 -8.38
N ASN A 70 -22.69 -15.38 -7.29
CA ASN A 70 -23.38 -15.63 -6.02
C ASN A 70 -22.65 -15.05 -4.80
N ALA A 71 -21.72 -14.09 -4.96
CA ALA A 71 -21.11 -13.42 -3.81
C ALA A 71 -22.03 -12.30 -3.32
N GLU A 72 -22.94 -12.64 -2.40
CA GLU A 72 -23.60 -11.65 -1.55
C GLU A 72 -22.50 -10.81 -0.86
N GLU A 73 -22.47 -9.51 -1.17
CA GLU A 73 -21.66 -8.47 -0.51
C GLU A 73 -20.13 -8.67 -0.49
N TYR A 74 -19.48 -8.76 -1.66
CA TYR A 74 -18.04 -8.46 -1.71
C TYR A 74 -17.83 -6.94 -1.63
N THR A 75 -17.44 -6.44 -0.47
CA THR A 75 -16.97 -5.05 -0.34
C THR A 75 -15.56 -4.97 -0.91
N GLU A 76 -15.41 -4.25 -2.03
CA GLU A 76 -14.12 -3.98 -2.65
C GLU A 76 -13.16 -3.33 -1.65
N LYS A 77 -11.98 -3.93 -1.49
CA LYS A 77 -10.94 -3.44 -0.58
C LYS A 77 -10.11 -2.38 -1.28
N THR A 78 -9.91 -1.26 -0.59
CA THR A 78 -9.16 -0.11 -1.10
C THR A 78 -7.75 -0.05 -0.52
N GLY A 79 -6.93 0.86 -1.01
CA GLY A 79 -5.65 1.19 -0.39
C GLY A 79 -5.79 1.73 1.04
N TYR A 80 -6.94 2.30 1.39
CA TYR A 80 -7.23 2.69 2.76
C TYR A 80 -7.41 1.48 3.68
N ASP A 81 -8.04 0.41 3.18
CA ASP A 81 -8.11 -0.86 3.93
C ASP A 81 -6.72 -1.47 4.15
N CYS A 82 -5.83 -1.39 3.14
CA CYS A 82 -4.44 -1.82 3.30
C CYS A 82 -3.71 -1.02 4.38
N ALA A 83 -3.93 0.30 4.43
CA ALA A 83 -3.32 1.17 5.44
C ALA A 83 -3.85 0.87 6.86
N LYS A 84 -5.14 0.59 7.02
CA LYS A 84 -5.73 0.14 8.29
C LYS A 84 -5.13 -1.16 8.77
N TRP A 85 -5.10 -2.16 7.90
CA TRP A 85 -4.50 -3.45 8.21
C TRP A 85 -3.03 -3.31 8.63
N LEU A 86 -2.26 -2.45 7.94
CA LEU A 86 -0.87 -2.18 8.29
C LEU A 86 -0.73 -1.60 9.70
N VAL A 87 -1.59 -0.66 10.09
CA VAL A 87 -1.59 -0.07 11.44
C VAL A 87 -1.90 -1.14 12.48
N GLU A 88 -2.96 -1.93 12.28
CA GLU A 88 -3.33 -3.03 13.17
C GLU A 88 -2.18 -4.04 13.32
N TYR A 89 -1.57 -4.45 12.20
CA TYR A 89 -0.41 -5.33 12.19
C TYR A 89 0.77 -4.75 13.00
N CYS A 90 1.06 -3.45 12.84
CA CYS A 90 2.14 -2.81 13.59
C CYS A 90 1.82 -2.72 15.09
N MET A 91 0.57 -2.43 15.46
CA MET A 91 0.10 -2.41 16.85
C MET A 91 0.24 -3.79 17.51
N ASP A 92 -0.29 -4.82 16.88
CA ASP A 92 -0.31 -6.18 17.43
C ASP A 92 1.09 -6.78 17.61
N ASN A 93 2.06 -6.32 16.80
CA ASN A 93 3.43 -6.82 16.81
C ASN A 93 4.43 -5.85 17.46
N TYR A 94 3.96 -4.73 18.03
CA TYR A 94 4.81 -3.69 18.62
C TYR A 94 5.91 -3.18 17.67
N LEU A 95 5.53 -2.89 16.41
CA LEU A 95 6.42 -2.44 15.35
C LEU A 95 6.15 -0.98 14.98
N ASP A 96 7.20 -0.28 14.52
CA ASP A 96 7.07 1.03 13.90
C ASP A 96 6.57 0.93 12.45
N LEU A 97 5.85 1.96 11.99
CA LEU A 97 5.47 2.05 10.58
C LEU A 97 6.71 2.21 9.67
N PRO A 98 6.72 1.58 8.49
CA PRO A 98 7.63 1.92 7.40
C PRO A 98 7.54 3.41 7.03
N LYS A 99 8.56 3.90 6.32
CA LYS A 99 8.39 5.17 5.59
C LYS A 99 7.26 4.99 4.58
N PHE A 100 6.47 6.05 4.35
CA PHE A 100 5.32 5.93 3.47
C PHE A 100 5.10 7.17 2.62
N TYR A 101 4.39 6.97 1.52
CA TYR A 101 3.82 8.02 0.69
C TYR A 101 2.51 7.54 0.07
N CYS A 102 1.64 8.45 -0.33
CA CYS A 102 0.45 8.11 -1.10
C CYS A 102 0.54 8.78 -2.48
N HIS A 103 0.74 7.95 -3.51
CA HIS A 103 0.80 8.39 -4.90
C HIS A 103 -0.57 8.42 -5.58
N SER A 104 -1.63 8.04 -4.86
CA SER A 104 -2.99 8.13 -5.40
C SER A 104 -3.32 9.52 -5.93
N MET A 105 -4.05 9.53 -7.04
CA MET A 105 -4.62 10.75 -7.62
C MET A 105 -5.98 11.08 -7.00
N ASN A 106 -6.57 10.20 -6.19
CA ASN A 106 -7.78 10.46 -5.43
C ASN A 106 -7.47 11.33 -4.20
N PRO A 107 -7.84 12.63 -4.17
CA PRO A 107 -7.41 13.55 -3.12
C PRO A 107 -8.01 13.20 -1.75
N VAL A 108 -9.24 12.70 -1.71
CA VAL A 108 -9.93 12.33 -0.47
C VAL A 108 -9.33 11.04 0.08
N GLY A 109 -9.19 10.02 -0.77
CA GLY A 109 -8.58 8.75 -0.43
C GLY A 109 -7.14 8.92 0.06
N LYS A 110 -6.34 9.72 -0.65
CA LYS A 110 -4.99 10.10 -0.25
C LYS A 110 -4.94 10.77 1.12
N LYS A 111 -5.80 11.75 1.36
CA LYS A 111 -5.86 12.43 2.66
C LYS A 111 -6.19 11.46 3.80
N ASN A 112 -7.13 10.54 3.58
CA ASN A 112 -7.54 9.56 4.59
C ASN A 112 -6.41 8.58 4.94
N ILE A 113 -5.70 8.05 3.92
CA ILE A 113 -4.54 7.18 4.12
C ILE A 113 -3.44 7.90 4.91
N LEU A 114 -3.04 9.10 4.47
CA LEU A 114 -1.98 9.84 5.14
C LEU A 114 -2.36 10.23 6.57
N SER A 115 -3.59 10.69 6.79
CA SER A 115 -4.05 11.07 8.14
C SER A 115 -4.05 9.87 9.10
N LEU A 116 -4.48 8.69 8.63
CA LEU A 116 -4.43 7.47 9.44
C LEU A 116 -3.00 7.11 9.86
N LEU A 117 -2.07 7.07 8.89
CA LEU A 117 -0.70 6.64 9.13
C LEU A 117 0.10 7.67 9.97
N GLU A 118 -0.11 8.97 9.72
CA GLU A 118 0.56 10.03 10.51
C GLU A 118 0.01 10.14 11.94
N ASN A 119 -1.28 9.87 12.14
CA ASN A 119 -1.84 9.81 13.51
C ASN A 119 -1.23 8.65 14.29
N PHE A 120 -1.05 7.49 13.66
CA PHE A 120 -0.41 6.34 14.32
C PHE A 120 1.05 6.63 14.70
N LYS A 121 1.81 7.33 13.86
CA LYS A 121 3.19 7.74 14.17
C LYS A 121 3.34 8.67 15.38
N GLN A 122 2.26 9.31 15.81
CA GLN A 122 2.27 10.23 16.96
C GLN A 122 1.88 9.56 18.28
N LEU A 123 1.46 8.29 18.23
CA LEU A 123 1.18 7.47 19.42
C LEU A 123 2.48 6.91 20.01
#